data_AF-A0A516KDT1-F1
#
_entry.id   AF-A0A516KDT1-F1
#
_cell.length_a   1.000
_cell.length_b   1.000
_cell.length_c   1.000
_cell.angle_alpha   90.00
_cell.angle_beta   90.00
_cell.angle_gamma   90.00
#
_symmetry.space_group_name_H-M   'P 1'
#
loop_
_entity.id
_entity.type
_entity.pdbx_description
1 polymer ?
#
loop_
_entity_poly.entity_id
_entity_poly.type
_entity_poly.pdbx_seq_one_letter_code
_entity_poly.pdbx_strand_id
1 'polypeptide(L)'
;MESVARGKSGKGGTWGVLAAIGLFFLSKLKWVLGLLKLGKFATLASMFVSLWAHAQIFGWKFASAIIYLIFVHEMGHLVAARMKKIPTSPAIFIPFMGAVIGIDPKKIKNAETEFFVAYGGPFAGLLSIIPAALLYLYTKDPYWALVMQLGALINLFNLIPVSPLDGGRIVSVLSTKVWFIGLLALVPFLFLSPDPVLMIIFIFGVITWVERIREPLKIKTMNYKKEVLQNINELLDTYKSRTITGIDFELYTDEFEYKLNEYARIRTILRERKQEVVDFVIHDPTVRGLFVRPKHKPKVKKMEAELEILKQILEKNMFPTVNSATAIDEIVELVYEQNQKKTAELNDELSRMKTYYESSLTTKIRALILYVALAVLLAVILVFAMEILDASDLMVNPTSFEEN
;
A
#
# COMPACT_ATOMS: atom_id res chain seq x y z
N MET A 1 16.82 -65.53 21.56
CA MET A 1 17.51 -64.31 21.08
C MET A 1 16.72 -63.78 19.89
N GLU A 2 15.77 -62.88 20.15
CA GLU A 2 15.10 -62.08 19.12
C GLU A 2 15.95 -60.82 18.87
N SER A 3 16.26 -60.51 17.62
CA SER A 3 16.74 -59.19 17.23
C SER A 3 15.99 -58.69 16.00
N VAL A 4 15.31 -57.57 16.22
CA VAL A 4 14.49 -56.75 15.34
C VAL A 4 15.26 -56.26 14.10
N ALA A 5 14.63 -56.30 12.92
CA ALA A 5 14.96 -55.44 11.79
C ALA A 5 13.68 -54.75 11.28
N ARG A 6 13.56 -53.44 11.55
CA ARG A 6 12.51 -52.55 11.00
C ARG A 6 13.00 -51.95 9.68
N GLY A 7 12.28 -52.20 8.58
CA GLY A 7 12.43 -51.46 7.33
C GLY A 7 11.77 -50.07 7.42
N LYS A 8 12.52 -49.01 7.06
CA LYS A 8 12.02 -47.63 6.94
C LYS A 8 11.33 -47.43 5.59
N SER A 9 10.10 -46.91 5.60
CA SER A 9 9.36 -46.50 4.39
C SER A 9 9.80 -45.12 3.89
N GLY A 10 9.97 -44.99 2.58
CA GLY A 10 10.45 -43.78 1.92
C GLY A 10 9.36 -42.73 1.70
N LYS A 11 9.49 -41.57 2.36
CA LYS A 11 8.71 -40.33 2.11
C LYS A 11 9.37 -39.41 1.05
N GLY A 12 10.05 -39.98 0.05
CA GLY A 12 10.85 -39.22 -0.92
C GLY A 12 10.17 -38.88 -2.26
N GLY A 13 9.07 -39.54 -2.61
CA GLY A 13 8.48 -39.44 -3.95
C GLY A 13 7.64 -38.18 -4.22
N THR A 14 6.86 -37.71 -3.24
CA THR A 14 5.89 -36.62 -3.45
C THR A 14 6.54 -35.24 -3.49
N TRP A 15 7.57 -35.01 -2.68
CA TRP A 15 8.32 -33.76 -2.67
C TRP A 15 9.17 -33.57 -3.93
N GLY A 16 9.69 -34.67 -4.51
CA GLY A 16 10.42 -34.63 -5.78
C GLY A 16 9.54 -34.25 -6.96
N VAL A 17 8.29 -34.74 -6.99
CA VAL A 17 7.31 -34.39 -8.03
C VAL A 17 6.85 -32.94 -7.89
N LEU A 18 6.58 -32.45 -6.68
CA LEU A 18 6.23 -31.05 -6.43
C LEU A 18 7.38 -30.09 -6.78
N ALA A 19 8.62 -30.45 -6.46
CA ALA A 19 9.79 -29.67 -6.84
C ALA A 19 10.00 -29.63 -8.36
N ALA A 20 9.78 -30.75 -9.05
CA ALA A 20 9.88 -30.84 -10.51
C ALA A 20 8.79 -30.01 -11.22
N ILE A 21 7.55 -30.04 -10.71
CA ILE A 21 6.44 -29.20 -11.20
C ILE A 21 6.78 -27.71 -10.97
N GLY A 22 7.25 -27.33 -9.78
CA GLY A 22 7.67 -25.96 -9.48
C GLY A 22 8.79 -25.46 -10.39
N LEU A 23 9.81 -26.29 -10.64
CA LEU A 23 10.92 -25.99 -11.56
C LEU A 23 10.46 -25.88 -13.02
N PHE A 24 9.50 -26.71 -13.45
CA PHE A 24 8.91 -26.63 -14.78
C PHE A 24 8.18 -25.30 -15.00
N PHE A 25 7.36 -24.87 -14.04
CA PHE A 25 6.67 -23.58 -14.12
C PHE A 25 7.65 -22.39 -14.06
N LEU A 26 8.70 -22.45 -13.23
CA LEU A 26 9.76 -21.43 -13.18
C LEU A 26 10.53 -21.33 -14.50
N SER A 27 10.79 -22.46 -15.17
CA SER A 27 11.49 -22.48 -16.47
C SER A 27 10.68 -21.82 -17.59
N LYS A 28 9.35 -21.95 -17.55
CA LYS A 28 8.44 -21.35 -18.54
C LYS A 28 8.07 -19.89 -18.23
N LEU A 29 8.29 -19.44 -17.00
CA LEU A 29 8.10 -18.05 -16.56
C LEU A 29 8.95 -17.06 -17.38
N LYS A 30 10.15 -17.47 -17.81
CA LYS A 30 11.03 -16.63 -18.66
C LYS A 30 10.41 -16.28 -20.02
N TRP A 31 9.65 -17.21 -20.61
CA TRP A 31 8.96 -17.00 -21.89
C TRP A 31 7.72 -16.12 -21.72
N VAL A 32 6.99 -16.28 -20.61
CA VAL A 32 5.87 -15.41 -20.23
C VAL A 32 6.35 -13.97 -20.01
N LEU A 33 7.46 -13.78 -19.30
CA LEU A 33 8.12 -12.48 -19.11
C LEU A 33 8.62 -11.89 -20.44
N GLY A 34 9.00 -12.72 -21.41
CA GLY A 34 9.35 -12.30 -22.78
C GLY A 34 8.15 -11.78 -23.58
N LEU A 35 7.01 -12.47 -23.51
CA LEU A 35 5.74 -12.05 -24.14
C LEU A 35 5.15 -10.78 -23.51
N LEU A 36 5.36 -10.57 -22.21
CA LEU A 36 4.96 -9.37 -21.48
C LEU A 36 5.67 -8.08 -21.94
N LYS A 37 6.80 -8.18 -22.66
CA LYS A 37 7.52 -7.00 -23.20
C LYS A 37 6.85 -6.38 -24.43
N LEU A 38 5.86 -7.03 -25.05
CA LEU A 38 5.07 -6.47 -26.14
C LEU A 38 3.80 -5.81 -25.55
N GLY A 39 3.92 -4.54 -25.16
CA GLY A 39 2.95 -3.86 -24.27
C GLY A 39 1.46 -3.90 -24.64
N LYS A 40 1.09 -4.10 -25.92
CA LYS A 40 -0.32 -4.25 -26.34
C LYS A 40 -0.83 -5.70 -26.32
N PHE A 41 0.08 -6.68 -26.41
CA PHE A 41 -0.24 -8.12 -26.37
C PHE A 41 -0.03 -8.71 -24.97
N ALA A 42 0.68 -8.01 -24.08
CA ALA A 42 0.97 -8.44 -22.71
C ALA A 42 -0.31 -8.79 -21.93
N THR A 43 -1.35 -7.94 -21.98
CA THR A 43 -2.63 -8.20 -21.29
C THR A 43 -3.29 -9.46 -21.83
N LEU A 44 -3.45 -9.56 -23.15
CA LEU A 44 -4.11 -10.72 -23.78
C LEU A 44 -3.33 -12.01 -23.55
N ALA A 45 -2.00 -11.99 -23.69
CA ALA A 45 -1.13 -13.13 -23.45
C ALA A 45 -1.18 -13.58 -21.98
N SER A 46 -1.10 -12.65 -21.02
CA SER A 46 -1.21 -12.95 -19.59
C SER A 46 -2.58 -13.53 -19.22
N MET A 47 -3.64 -13.02 -19.85
CA MET A 47 -5.01 -13.51 -19.67
C MET A 47 -5.16 -14.94 -20.18
N PHE A 48 -4.62 -15.27 -21.37
CA PHE A 48 -4.65 -16.64 -21.89
C PHE A 48 -3.81 -17.61 -21.05
N VAL A 49 -2.66 -17.18 -20.53
CA VAL A 49 -1.85 -18.00 -19.61
C VAL A 49 -2.62 -18.26 -18.32
N SER A 50 -3.28 -17.24 -17.77
CA SER A 50 -4.13 -17.38 -16.58
C SER A 50 -5.32 -18.30 -16.83
N LEU A 51 -6.02 -18.13 -17.96
CA LEU A 51 -7.12 -19.00 -18.38
C LEU A 51 -6.66 -20.46 -18.48
N TRP A 52 -5.54 -20.70 -19.19
CA TRP A 52 -4.99 -22.04 -19.36
C TRP A 52 -4.64 -22.68 -18.01
N ALA A 53 -3.97 -21.95 -17.11
CA ALA A 53 -3.59 -22.44 -15.79
C ALA A 53 -4.82 -22.81 -14.93
N HIS A 54 -5.85 -21.96 -14.88
CA HIS A 54 -7.09 -22.28 -14.17
C HIS A 54 -7.83 -23.46 -14.82
N ALA A 55 -7.84 -23.54 -16.16
CA ALA A 55 -8.53 -24.61 -16.87
C ALA A 55 -7.92 -26.00 -16.60
N GLN A 56 -6.60 -26.08 -16.35
CA GLN A 56 -5.95 -27.34 -15.98
C GLN A 56 -6.41 -27.88 -14.61
N ILE A 57 -6.84 -27.00 -13.70
CA ILE A 57 -7.18 -27.37 -12.32
C ILE A 57 -8.70 -27.49 -12.15
N PHE A 58 -9.45 -26.51 -12.63
CA PHE A 58 -10.89 -26.34 -12.36
C PHE A 58 -11.77 -26.58 -13.58
N GLY A 59 -11.18 -26.87 -14.74
CA GLY A 59 -11.89 -27.00 -16.01
C GLY A 59 -12.14 -25.65 -16.71
N TRP A 60 -12.39 -25.73 -18.02
CA TRP A 60 -12.43 -24.55 -18.89
C TRP A 60 -13.63 -23.62 -18.60
N LYS A 61 -14.79 -24.17 -18.21
CA LYS A 61 -15.98 -23.38 -17.87
C LYS A 61 -15.69 -22.47 -16.66
N PHE A 62 -15.21 -23.05 -15.56
CA PHE A 62 -14.84 -22.31 -14.35
C PHE A 62 -13.76 -21.26 -14.63
N ALA A 63 -12.71 -21.65 -15.35
CA ALA A 63 -11.64 -20.72 -15.74
C ALA A 63 -12.16 -19.53 -16.55
N SER A 64 -13.08 -19.77 -17.50
CA SER A 64 -13.66 -18.70 -18.32
C SER A 64 -14.47 -17.70 -17.48
N ALA A 65 -15.24 -18.19 -16.50
CA ALA A 65 -16.01 -17.35 -15.58
C ALA A 65 -15.09 -16.46 -14.75
N ILE A 66 -14.06 -17.03 -14.11
CA ILE A 66 -13.11 -16.27 -13.28
C ILE A 66 -12.40 -15.20 -14.10
N ILE A 67 -11.89 -15.56 -15.29
CA ILE A 67 -11.19 -14.61 -16.16
C ILE A 67 -12.11 -13.49 -16.62
N TYR A 68 -13.35 -13.81 -17.02
CA TYR A 68 -14.35 -12.81 -17.40
C TYR A 68 -14.62 -11.83 -16.24
N LEU A 69 -14.87 -12.34 -15.04
CA LEU A 69 -15.21 -11.52 -13.87
C LEU A 69 -14.05 -10.60 -13.47
N ILE A 70 -12.83 -11.13 -13.37
CA ILE A 70 -11.63 -10.33 -13.06
C ILE A 70 -11.38 -9.31 -14.17
N PHE A 71 -11.54 -9.70 -15.44
CA PHE A 71 -11.33 -8.78 -16.55
C PHE A 71 -12.28 -7.59 -16.51
N VAL A 72 -13.58 -7.82 -16.36
CA VAL A 72 -14.56 -6.72 -16.33
C VAL A 72 -14.32 -5.81 -15.12
N HIS A 73 -14.01 -6.39 -13.96
CA HIS A 73 -13.63 -5.64 -12.76
C HIS A 73 -12.42 -4.72 -13.03
N GLU A 74 -11.34 -5.25 -13.56
CA GLU A 74 -10.11 -4.48 -13.82
C GLU A 74 -10.27 -3.44 -14.92
N MET A 75 -11.08 -3.74 -15.94
CA MET A 75 -11.47 -2.74 -16.94
C MET A 75 -12.25 -1.59 -16.31
N GLY A 76 -13.04 -1.85 -15.25
CA GLY A 76 -13.70 -0.80 -14.47
C GLY A 76 -12.71 0.22 -13.90
N HIS A 77 -11.62 -0.24 -13.30
CA HIS A 77 -10.54 0.65 -12.83
C HIS A 77 -9.88 1.42 -13.98
N LEU A 78 -9.58 0.77 -15.11
CA LEU A 78 -8.97 1.42 -16.26
C LEU A 78 -9.86 2.51 -16.85
N VAL A 79 -11.16 2.23 -17.00
CA VAL A 79 -12.13 3.19 -17.52
C VAL A 79 -12.25 4.36 -16.56
N ALA A 80 -12.39 4.11 -15.25
CA ALA A 80 -12.48 5.16 -14.25
C ALA A 80 -11.22 6.04 -14.20
N ALA A 81 -10.03 5.44 -14.30
CA ALA A 81 -8.76 6.15 -14.37
C ALA A 81 -8.65 7.01 -15.65
N ARG A 82 -9.06 6.47 -16.80
CA ARG A 82 -9.09 7.20 -18.08
C ARG A 82 -10.05 8.39 -18.04
N MET A 83 -11.23 8.24 -17.43
CA MET A 83 -12.19 9.34 -17.23
C MET A 83 -11.58 10.47 -16.39
N LYS A 84 -10.70 10.14 -15.45
CA LYS A 84 -9.94 11.10 -14.63
C LYS A 84 -8.60 11.52 -15.26
N LYS A 85 -8.34 11.12 -16.52
CA LYS A 85 -7.11 11.41 -17.28
C LYS A 85 -5.82 10.95 -16.55
N ILE A 86 -5.92 9.85 -15.81
CA ILE A 86 -4.80 9.24 -15.11
C ILE A 86 -4.15 8.20 -16.03
N PRO A 87 -2.83 8.30 -16.30
CA PRO A 87 -2.14 7.29 -17.09
C PRO A 87 -2.10 5.96 -16.35
N THR A 88 -2.33 4.87 -17.08
CA THR A 88 -2.38 3.51 -16.54
C THR A 88 -1.46 2.60 -17.36
N SER A 89 -0.87 1.60 -16.70
CA SER A 89 -0.22 0.50 -17.42
C SER A 89 -1.27 -0.43 -18.01
N PRO A 90 -0.90 -1.28 -18.98
CA PRO A 90 -1.70 -2.45 -19.33
C PRO A 90 -1.96 -3.30 -18.08
N ALA A 91 -3.14 -3.93 -18.03
CA ALA A 91 -3.45 -4.91 -16.98
C ALA A 91 -2.65 -6.20 -17.23
N ILE A 92 -2.01 -6.75 -16.20
CA ILE A 92 -1.29 -8.02 -16.27
C ILE A 92 -2.01 -9.03 -15.40
N PHE A 93 -2.51 -10.11 -16.01
CA PHE A 93 -3.18 -11.21 -15.30
C PHE A 93 -2.13 -12.18 -14.76
N ILE A 94 -2.16 -12.40 -13.46
CA ILE A 94 -1.30 -13.35 -12.77
C ILE A 94 -2.17 -14.54 -12.35
N PRO A 95 -1.88 -15.77 -12.83
CA PRO A 95 -2.62 -16.97 -12.45
C PRO A 95 -2.74 -17.09 -10.92
N PHE A 96 -3.95 -17.42 -10.44
CA PHE A 96 -4.28 -17.61 -9.02
C PHE A 96 -4.14 -16.37 -8.12
N MET A 97 -3.69 -15.22 -8.63
CA MET A 97 -3.54 -13.99 -7.85
C MET A 97 -4.51 -12.89 -8.27
N GLY A 98 -4.86 -12.77 -9.55
CA GLY A 98 -5.75 -11.72 -10.06
C GLY A 98 -5.16 -10.98 -11.25
N ALA A 99 -5.46 -9.69 -11.40
CA ALA A 99 -4.73 -8.82 -12.31
C ALA A 99 -4.08 -7.66 -11.56
N VAL A 100 -3.09 -7.03 -12.19
CA VAL A 100 -2.41 -5.87 -11.64
C VAL A 100 -2.41 -4.77 -12.69
N ILE A 101 -2.83 -3.58 -12.27
CA ILE A 101 -2.71 -2.34 -13.03
C ILE A 101 -1.77 -1.40 -12.30
N GLY A 102 -0.75 -0.92 -13.01
CA GLY A 102 0.09 0.18 -12.57
C GLY A 102 -0.65 1.51 -12.73
N ILE A 103 -1.08 2.08 -11.61
CA ILE A 103 -1.55 3.47 -11.53
C ILE A 103 -0.48 4.27 -10.81
N ASP A 104 0.00 5.35 -11.41
CA ASP A 104 0.95 6.25 -10.75
C ASP A 104 0.23 7.00 -9.59
N PRO A 105 0.59 6.73 -8.32
CA PRO A 105 -0.04 7.39 -7.18
C PRO A 105 0.17 8.91 -7.21
N LYS A 106 1.20 9.42 -7.89
CA LYS A 106 1.46 10.87 -8.03
C LYS A 106 0.39 11.59 -8.84
N LYS A 107 -0.38 10.86 -9.65
CA LYS A 107 -1.43 11.42 -10.51
C LYS A 107 -2.80 11.45 -9.83
N ILE A 108 -2.96 10.76 -8.71
CA ILE A 108 -4.18 10.80 -7.89
C ILE A 108 -4.13 12.07 -7.04
N LYS A 109 -4.91 13.08 -7.46
CA LYS A 109 -4.82 14.42 -6.86
C LYS A 109 -5.64 14.58 -5.60
N ASN A 110 -6.73 13.84 -5.42
CA ASN A 110 -7.62 13.99 -4.27
C ASN A 110 -8.36 12.70 -3.92
N ALA A 111 -8.91 12.66 -2.71
CA ALA A 111 -9.68 11.54 -2.16
C ALA A 111 -10.86 11.13 -3.06
N GLU A 112 -11.55 12.09 -3.68
CA GLU A 112 -12.68 11.81 -4.58
C GLU A 112 -12.24 11.06 -5.83
N THR A 113 -11.09 11.43 -6.40
CA THR A 113 -10.52 10.77 -7.57
C THR A 113 -10.07 9.35 -7.22
N GLU A 114 -9.46 9.17 -6.04
CA GLU A 114 -9.10 7.84 -5.57
C GLU A 114 -10.33 6.97 -5.35
N PHE A 115 -11.35 7.49 -4.65
CA PHE A 115 -12.63 6.81 -4.48
C PHE A 115 -13.22 6.43 -5.83
N PHE A 116 -13.29 7.36 -6.78
CA PHE A 116 -13.89 7.11 -8.10
C PHE A 116 -13.16 6.00 -8.86
N VAL A 117 -11.82 6.02 -8.83
CA VAL A 117 -11.00 5.00 -9.51
C VAL A 117 -11.11 3.64 -8.81
N ALA A 118 -11.03 3.61 -7.48
CA ALA A 118 -11.13 2.38 -6.70
C ALA A 118 -12.56 1.79 -6.72
N TYR A 119 -13.60 2.62 -6.75
CA TYR A 119 -15.00 2.17 -6.86
C TYR A 119 -15.33 1.65 -8.27
N GLY A 120 -14.64 2.12 -9.30
CA GLY A 120 -14.88 1.73 -10.69
C GLY A 120 -14.80 0.23 -10.93
N GLY A 121 -13.86 -0.46 -10.28
CA GLY A 121 -13.71 -1.92 -10.41
C GLY A 121 -14.87 -2.70 -9.80
N PRO A 122 -15.16 -2.55 -8.50
CA PRO A 122 -16.31 -3.16 -7.84
C PRO A 122 -17.65 -2.86 -8.54
N PHE A 123 -17.83 -1.64 -9.05
CA PHE A 123 -19.03 -1.28 -9.80
C PHE A 123 -19.13 -2.02 -11.14
N ALA A 124 -18.05 -2.05 -11.93
CA ALA A 124 -18.02 -2.82 -13.18
C ALA A 124 -18.18 -4.33 -12.91
N GLY A 125 -17.59 -4.83 -11.84
CA GLY A 125 -17.73 -6.21 -11.40
C GLY A 125 -19.18 -6.57 -11.01
N LEU A 126 -19.92 -5.67 -10.36
CA LEU A 126 -21.37 -5.84 -10.18
C LEU A 126 -22.09 -5.94 -11.54
N LEU A 127 -21.79 -5.05 -12.49
CA LEU A 127 -22.41 -5.08 -13.83
C LEU A 127 -22.08 -6.39 -14.58
N SER A 128 -20.91 -6.98 -14.33
CA SER A 128 -20.50 -8.24 -14.95
C SER A 128 -21.39 -9.43 -14.57
N ILE A 129 -22.13 -9.34 -13.46
CA ILE A 129 -23.04 -10.38 -12.98
C ILE A 129 -24.37 -10.38 -13.76
N ILE A 130 -24.79 -9.22 -14.30
CA ILE A 130 -26.10 -9.05 -14.95
C ILE A 130 -26.32 -10.06 -16.10
N PRO A 131 -25.37 -10.26 -17.04
CA PRO A 131 -25.54 -11.26 -18.09
C PRO A 131 -25.74 -12.68 -17.54
N ALA A 132 -25.03 -13.06 -16.47
CA ALA A 132 -25.18 -14.37 -15.84
C ALA A 132 -26.58 -14.53 -15.23
N ALA A 133 -27.08 -13.51 -14.54
CA ALA A 133 -28.44 -13.52 -14.00
C ALA A 133 -29.50 -13.71 -15.11
N LEU A 134 -29.38 -12.98 -16.23
CA LEU A 134 -30.30 -13.12 -17.37
C LEU A 134 -30.23 -14.50 -18.01
N LEU A 135 -29.02 -15.05 -18.17
CA LEU A 135 -28.81 -16.38 -18.74
C LEU A 135 -29.33 -17.48 -17.81
N TYR A 136 -29.19 -17.33 -16.50
CA TYR A 136 -29.81 -18.23 -15.53
C TYR A 136 -31.34 -18.19 -15.64
N LEU A 137 -31.95 -17.00 -15.75
CA LEU A 137 -33.40 -16.88 -15.87
C LEU A 137 -33.94 -17.60 -17.12
N TYR A 138 -33.19 -17.56 -18.23
CA TYR A 138 -33.56 -18.19 -19.49
C TYR A 138 -33.28 -19.70 -19.53
N THR A 139 -32.08 -20.12 -19.09
CA THR A 139 -31.60 -21.51 -19.27
C THR A 139 -31.86 -22.40 -18.05
N LYS A 140 -31.99 -21.80 -16.86
CA LYS A 140 -31.99 -22.50 -15.56
C LYS A 140 -30.74 -23.35 -15.30
N ASP A 141 -29.67 -23.16 -16.07
CA ASP A 141 -28.40 -23.85 -15.86
C ASP A 141 -27.71 -23.32 -14.59
N PRO A 142 -27.45 -24.16 -13.56
CA PRO A 142 -26.78 -23.77 -12.32
C PRO A 142 -25.40 -23.15 -12.54
N TYR A 143 -24.75 -23.42 -13.67
CA TYR A 143 -23.49 -22.78 -14.04
C TYR A 143 -23.58 -21.25 -13.98
N TRP A 144 -24.69 -20.65 -14.42
CA TRP A 144 -24.83 -19.20 -14.39
C TRP A 144 -24.97 -18.68 -12.96
N ALA A 145 -25.59 -19.45 -12.05
CA ALA A 145 -25.63 -19.11 -10.64
C ALA A 145 -24.23 -19.16 -10.00
N LEU A 146 -23.40 -20.13 -10.39
CA LEU A 146 -21.98 -20.16 -10.02
C LEU A 146 -21.25 -18.90 -10.50
N VAL A 147 -21.48 -18.41 -11.72
CA VAL A 147 -20.88 -17.15 -12.18
C VAL A 147 -21.33 -15.96 -11.32
N MET A 148 -22.60 -15.91 -10.91
CA MET A 148 -23.10 -14.87 -10.00
C MET A 148 -22.41 -14.95 -8.63
N GLN A 149 -22.30 -16.16 -8.06
CA GLN A 149 -21.66 -16.40 -6.77
C GLN A 149 -20.19 -15.96 -6.80
N LEU A 150 -19.43 -16.39 -7.82
CA LEU A 150 -18.03 -16.02 -7.99
C LEU A 150 -17.87 -14.52 -8.22
N GLY A 151 -18.74 -13.91 -9.03
CA GLY A 151 -18.72 -12.48 -9.27
C GLY A 151 -18.96 -11.69 -7.98
N ALA A 152 -19.98 -12.07 -7.20
CA ALA A 152 -20.28 -11.44 -5.93
C ALA A 152 -19.11 -11.61 -4.94
N LEU A 153 -18.55 -12.82 -4.83
CA LEU A 153 -17.44 -13.11 -3.91
C LEU A 153 -16.18 -12.31 -4.25
N ILE A 154 -15.77 -12.27 -5.53
CA ILE A 154 -14.59 -11.50 -5.97
C ILE A 154 -14.77 -10.01 -5.63
N ASN A 155 -15.94 -9.44 -5.91
CA ASN A 155 -16.20 -8.03 -5.63
C ASN A 155 -16.29 -7.75 -4.13
N LEU A 156 -16.95 -8.60 -3.34
CA LEU A 156 -17.01 -8.46 -1.88
C LEU A 156 -15.63 -8.58 -1.25
N PHE A 157 -14.81 -9.52 -1.71
CA PHE A 157 -13.43 -9.66 -1.29
C PHE A 157 -12.64 -8.38 -1.57
N ASN A 158 -12.72 -7.84 -2.79
CA ASN A 158 -12.06 -6.57 -3.13
C ASN A 158 -12.64 -5.36 -2.38
N LEU A 159 -13.89 -5.42 -1.90
CA LEU A 159 -14.47 -4.38 -1.06
C LEU A 159 -14.05 -4.47 0.40
N ILE A 160 -13.32 -5.49 0.85
CA ILE A 160 -12.80 -5.54 2.23
C ILE A 160 -11.98 -4.26 2.51
N PRO A 161 -12.20 -3.57 3.66
CA PRO A 161 -11.58 -2.28 3.96
C PRO A 161 -10.10 -2.41 4.39
N VAL A 162 -9.27 -3.03 3.56
CA VAL A 162 -7.88 -3.38 3.84
C VAL A 162 -7.04 -3.13 2.60
N SER A 163 -5.90 -2.44 2.74
CA SER A 163 -4.91 -2.32 1.67
C SER A 163 -4.18 -3.66 1.48
N PRO A 164 -3.96 -4.16 0.25
CA PRO A 164 -4.02 -3.47 -1.05
C PRO A 164 -5.36 -3.54 -1.80
N LEU A 165 -6.43 -4.05 -1.19
CA LEU A 165 -7.74 -4.22 -1.83
C LEU A 165 -8.43 -2.88 -2.09
N ASP A 166 -9.38 -2.85 -3.02
CA ASP A 166 -10.07 -1.62 -3.42
C ASP A 166 -10.87 -0.99 -2.28
N GLY A 167 -11.45 -1.80 -1.42
CA GLY A 167 -12.15 -1.38 -0.22
C GLY A 167 -11.27 -0.47 0.61
N GLY A 168 -10.02 -0.85 0.89
CA GLY A 168 -9.06 -0.03 1.62
C GLY A 168 -8.85 1.37 1.00
N ARG A 169 -8.84 1.46 -0.33
CA ARG A 169 -8.71 2.72 -1.09
C ARG A 169 -10.02 3.52 -1.11
N ILE A 170 -11.17 2.85 -1.18
CA ILE A 170 -12.50 3.47 -1.13
C ILE A 170 -12.77 4.07 0.26
N VAL A 171 -12.50 3.31 1.32
CA VAL A 171 -12.75 3.75 2.70
C VAL A 171 -11.63 4.62 3.29
N SER A 172 -10.53 4.81 2.57
CA SER A 172 -9.50 5.82 2.87
C SER A 172 -10.08 7.25 2.96
N VAL A 173 -11.26 7.50 2.40
CA VAL A 173 -11.98 8.78 2.44
C VAL A 173 -12.76 8.97 3.75
N LEU A 174 -13.08 7.89 4.47
CA LEU A 174 -13.91 7.92 5.68
C LEU A 174 -13.15 8.45 6.90
N SER A 175 -13.85 9.01 7.89
CA SER A 175 -13.17 9.44 9.12
C SER A 175 -12.74 8.26 10.00
N THR A 176 -11.66 8.45 10.76
CA THR A 176 -11.16 7.47 11.75
C THR A 176 -12.21 7.05 12.78
N LYS A 177 -13.21 7.90 13.06
CA LYS A 177 -14.33 7.60 13.96
C LYS A 177 -15.30 6.58 13.36
N VAL A 178 -15.64 6.74 12.07
CA VAL A 178 -16.51 5.79 11.36
C VAL A 178 -15.84 4.42 11.27
N TRP A 179 -14.53 4.41 11.03
CA TRP A 179 -13.75 3.18 11.02
C TRP A 179 -13.76 2.45 12.37
N PHE A 180 -13.61 3.19 13.48
CA PHE A 180 -13.69 2.63 14.83
C PHE A 180 -15.05 1.99 15.11
N ILE A 181 -16.14 2.64 14.71
CA ILE A 181 -17.50 2.10 14.85
C ILE A 181 -17.65 0.80 14.05
N GLY A 182 -17.14 0.76 12.81
CA GLY A 182 -17.14 -0.46 11.99
C GLY A 182 -16.38 -1.62 12.65
N LEU A 183 -15.17 -1.36 13.17
CA LEU A 183 -14.40 -2.37 13.89
C LEU A 183 -15.13 -2.86 15.15
N LEU A 184 -15.73 -1.95 15.91
CA LEU A 184 -16.49 -2.31 17.12
C LEU A 184 -17.72 -3.15 16.80
N ALA A 185 -18.40 -2.85 15.68
CA ALA A 185 -19.54 -3.62 15.20
C ALA A 185 -19.16 -5.04 14.75
N LEU A 186 -17.91 -5.28 14.32
CA LEU A 186 -17.44 -6.62 13.94
C LEU A 186 -17.13 -7.52 15.15
N VAL A 187 -16.88 -6.96 16.33
CA VAL A 187 -16.48 -7.72 17.53
C VAL A 187 -17.47 -8.82 17.90
N PRO A 188 -18.80 -8.59 17.97
CA PRO A 188 -19.76 -9.65 18.28
C PRO A 188 -19.74 -10.80 17.27
N PHE A 189 -19.58 -10.49 15.97
CA PHE A 189 -19.56 -11.49 14.91
C PHE A 189 -18.36 -12.43 15.00
N LEU A 190 -17.21 -11.94 15.46
CA LEU A 190 -16.01 -12.77 15.69
C LEU A 190 -16.25 -13.87 16.74
N PHE A 191 -17.12 -13.61 17.73
CA PHE A 191 -17.46 -14.59 18.76
C PHE A 191 -18.61 -15.50 18.36
N LEU A 192 -19.59 -14.97 17.60
CA LEU A 192 -20.76 -15.74 17.15
C LEU A 192 -20.43 -16.69 16.00
N SER A 193 -19.48 -16.33 15.14
CA SER A 193 -19.07 -17.14 13.99
C SER A 193 -17.58 -16.88 13.71
N PRO A 194 -16.67 -17.61 14.39
CA PRO A 194 -15.22 -17.41 14.26
C PRO A 194 -14.72 -17.93 12.91
N ASP A 195 -15.04 -17.17 11.86
CA ASP A 195 -14.58 -17.40 10.51
C ASP A 195 -13.15 -16.86 10.32
N PRO A 196 -12.21 -17.64 9.75
CA PRO A 196 -10.84 -17.20 9.50
C PRO A 196 -10.72 -15.93 8.65
N VAL A 197 -11.61 -15.73 7.67
CA VAL A 197 -11.61 -14.53 6.82
C VAL A 197 -12.05 -13.33 7.64
N LEU A 198 -13.09 -13.45 8.46
CA LEU A 198 -13.55 -12.38 9.35
C LEU A 198 -12.45 -11.94 10.33
N MET A 199 -11.69 -12.89 10.90
CA MET A 199 -10.54 -12.59 11.76
C MET A 199 -9.45 -11.80 11.01
N ILE A 200 -9.12 -12.22 9.79
CA ILE A 200 -8.14 -11.52 8.94
C ILE A 200 -8.60 -10.08 8.66
N ILE A 201 -9.87 -9.90 8.27
CA ILE A 201 -10.47 -8.58 8.02
C ILE A 201 -10.35 -7.70 9.26
N PHE A 202 -10.68 -8.24 10.44
CA PHE A 202 -10.60 -7.48 11.69
C PHE A 202 -9.17 -7.06 12.04
N ILE A 203 -8.20 -7.97 11.94
CA ILE A 203 -6.78 -7.69 12.23
C ILE A 203 -6.26 -6.58 11.32
N PHE A 204 -6.45 -6.71 10.00
CA PHE A 204 -6.02 -5.70 9.06
C PHE A 204 -6.79 -4.38 9.23
N GLY A 205 -8.07 -4.45 9.57
CA GLY A 205 -8.88 -3.28 9.90
C GLY A 205 -8.33 -2.50 11.10
N VAL A 206 -7.88 -3.21 12.14
CA VAL A 206 -7.24 -2.60 13.33
C VAL A 206 -5.88 -2.01 12.97
N ILE A 207 -5.05 -2.72 12.21
CA ILE A 207 -3.74 -2.20 11.76
C ILE A 207 -3.93 -0.88 11.00
N THR A 208 -4.82 -0.87 10.02
CA THR A 208 -5.13 0.32 9.20
C THR A 208 -5.67 1.47 10.06
N TRP A 209 -6.54 1.17 11.04
CA TRP A 209 -7.06 2.17 11.96
C TRP A 209 -5.96 2.81 12.83
N VAL A 210 -5.04 1.99 13.34
CA VAL A 210 -3.91 2.45 14.16
C VAL A 210 -2.96 3.33 13.35
N GLU A 211 -2.65 2.93 12.11
CA GLU A 211 -1.85 3.75 11.18
C GLU A 211 -2.50 5.11 10.99
N ARG A 212 -3.81 5.13 10.77
CA ARG A 212 -4.57 6.35 10.52
C ARG A 212 -4.64 7.30 11.71
N ILE A 213 -4.74 6.77 12.94
CA ILE A 213 -4.65 7.59 14.16
C ILE A 213 -3.28 8.27 14.31
N ARG A 214 -2.22 7.65 13.78
CA ARG A 214 -0.85 8.16 13.88
C ARG A 214 -0.50 9.19 12.80
N GLU A 215 -1.28 9.28 11.72
CA GLU A 215 -1.03 10.20 10.61
C GLU A 215 -0.91 11.68 11.00
N PRO A 216 -1.76 12.28 11.87
CA PRO A 216 -1.60 13.67 12.28
C PRO A 216 -0.26 13.96 12.97
N LEU A 217 0.27 12.98 13.72
CA LEU A 217 1.60 13.08 14.31
C LEU A 217 2.68 12.96 13.24
N LYS A 218 2.54 12.02 12.28
CA LYS A 218 3.45 11.87 11.14
C LYS A 218 3.56 13.17 10.34
N ILE A 219 2.44 13.82 10.02
CA ILE A 219 2.41 15.13 9.33
C ILE A 219 3.16 16.21 10.13
N LYS A 220 2.91 16.31 11.44
CA LYS A 220 3.62 17.27 12.31
C LYS A 220 5.13 17.01 12.33
N THR A 221 5.54 15.75 12.41
CA THR A 221 6.94 15.35 12.39
C THR A 221 7.60 15.66 11.04
N MET A 222 6.92 15.42 9.92
CA MET A 222 7.44 15.72 8.58
C MET A 222 7.57 17.22 8.31
N ASN A 223 6.58 18.02 8.72
CA ASN A 223 6.70 19.48 8.67
C ASN A 223 7.90 19.97 9.50
N TYR A 224 8.16 19.34 10.65
CA TYR A 224 9.31 19.69 11.47
C TYR A 224 10.64 19.26 10.85
N LYS A 225 10.73 18.07 10.22
CA LYS A 225 11.92 17.68 9.43
C LYS A 225 12.22 18.71 8.35
N LYS A 226 11.19 19.18 7.66
CA LYS A 226 11.29 20.24 6.65
C LYS A 226 11.85 21.53 7.25
N GLU A 227 11.28 22.00 8.36
CA GLU A 227 11.73 23.19 9.07
C GLU A 227 13.21 23.10 9.46
N VAL A 228 13.65 21.96 10.01
CA VAL A 228 15.06 21.72 10.35
C VAL A 228 15.96 21.79 9.10
N LEU A 229 15.58 21.14 8.00
CA LEU A 229 16.35 21.20 6.74
C LEU A 229 16.44 22.62 6.19
N GLN A 230 15.35 23.40 6.27
CA GLN A 230 15.33 24.80 5.83
C GLN A 230 16.23 25.68 6.70
N ASN A 231 16.15 25.55 8.02
CA ASN A 231 17.02 26.28 8.95
C ASN A 231 18.51 25.98 8.70
N ILE A 232 18.85 24.72 8.39
CA ILE A 232 20.23 24.37 8.03
C ILE A 232 20.63 25.02 6.70
N ASN A 233 19.77 25.00 5.68
CA ASN A 233 20.05 25.67 4.43
C ASN A 233 20.19 27.20 4.57
N GLU A 234 19.43 27.84 5.44
CA GLU A 234 19.59 29.27 5.76
C GLU A 234 20.97 29.58 6.36
N LEU A 235 21.51 28.69 7.22
CA LEU A 235 22.89 28.79 7.71
C LEU A 235 23.91 28.67 6.56
N LEU A 236 23.69 27.75 5.61
CA LEU A 236 24.56 27.57 4.45
C LEU A 236 24.47 28.76 3.47
N ASP A 237 23.28 29.33 3.27
CA ASP A 237 23.10 30.53 2.44
C ASP A 237 23.76 31.76 3.08
N THR A 238 23.78 31.83 4.41
CA THR A 238 24.55 32.84 5.14
C THR A 238 26.06 32.68 4.87
N TYR A 239 26.58 31.44 4.84
CA TYR A 239 27.97 31.18 4.45
C TYR A 239 28.25 31.59 3.01
N LYS A 240 27.38 31.19 2.05
CA LYS A 240 27.54 31.51 0.62
C LYS A 240 27.51 33.02 0.38
N SER A 241 26.55 33.73 0.97
CA SER A 241 26.42 35.17 0.77
C SER A 241 27.64 35.95 1.30
N ARG A 242 28.16 35.59 2.48
CA ARG A 242 29.34 36.24 3.07
C ARG A 242 30.64 35.95 2.31
N THR A 243 30.81 34.72 1.82
CA THR A 243 31.98 34.34 1.01
C THR A 243 31.96 34.99 -0.38
N ILE A 244 30.79 35.09 -1.03
CA ILE A 244 30.66 35.71 -2.37
C ILE A 244 30.85 37.23 -2.33
N THR A 245 30.33 37.90 -1.30
CA THR A 245 30.31 39.36 -1.24
C THR A 245 31.61 39.98 -0.71
N GLY A 246 32.53 39.18 -0.17
CA GLY A 246 33.82 39.63 0.35
C GLY A 246 33.72 40.58 1.56
N ILE A 247 32.53 40.73 2.15
CA ILE A 247 32.21 41.77 3.15
C ILE A 247 33.05 41.64 4.43
N ASP A 248 33.47 40.43 4.80
CA ASP A 248 34.17 40.16 6.06
C ASP A 248 35.67 39.81 5.89
N PHE A 249 36.23 40.00 4.68
CA PHE A 249 37.59 39.57 4.38
C PHE A 249 38.69 40.43 5.03
N GLU A 250 38.33 41.63 5.50
CA GLU A 250 39.27 42.62 6.05
C GLU A 250 40.05 42.13 7.29
N LEU A 251 39.58 41.07 7.96
CA LEU A 251 40.23 40.46 9.12
C LEU A 251 41.09 39.22 8.82
N TYR A 252 41.09 38.69 7.59
CA TYR A 252 41.73 37.42 7.27
C TYR A 252 42.86 37.57 6.26
N THR A 253 43.94 36.80 6.50
CA THR A 253 45.11 36.82 5.61
C THR A 253 44.93 35.96 4.36
N ASP A 254 44.00 35.00 4.39
CA ASP A 254 43.74 34.02 3.34
C ASP A 254 42.23 33.69 3.25
N GLU A 255 41.71 33.59 2.02
CA GLU A 255 40.34 33.18 1.70
C GLU A 255 39.98 31.85 2.32
N PHE A 256 40.94 30.92 2.24
CA PHE A 256 40.74 29.57 2.71
C PHE A 256 40.56 29.55 4.23
N GLU A 257 41.32 30.36 4.97
CA GLU A 257 41.22 30.49 6.42
C GLU A 257 39.83 31.01 6.85
N TYR A 258 39.30 32.01 6.14
CA TYR A 258 37.94 32.51 6.37
C TYR A 258 36.89 31.42 6.13
N LYS A 259 36.94 30.75 4.98
CA LYS A 259 36.00 29.67 4.61
C LYS A 259 36.06 28.51 5.60
N LEU A 260 37.26 28.13 6.03
CA LEU A 260 37.47 27.07 7.02
C LEU A 260 36.84 27.44 8.37
N ASN A 261 37.00 28.68 8.82
CA ASN A 261 36.44 29.16 10.09
C ASN A 261 34.91 29.21 10.06
N GLU A 262 34.29 29.77 9.02
CA GLU A 262 32.83 29.79 8.92
C GLU A 262 32.25 28.36 8.77
N TYR A 263 32.92 27.48 8.00
CA TYR A 263 32.55 26.07 7.93
C TYR A 263 32.64 25.37 9.31
N ALA A 264 33.74 25.59 10.04
CA ALA A 264 33.92 25.04 11.39
C ALA A 264 32.87 25.57 12.37
N ARG A 265 32.50 26.84 12.25
CA ARG A 265 31.42 27.47 13.04
C ARG A 265 30.08 26.80 12.78
N ILE A 266 29.67 26.66 11.51
CA ILE A 266 28.41 25.97 11.15
C ILE A 266 28.41 24.55 11.70
N ARG A 267 29.51 23.82 11.51
CA ARG A 267 29.65 22.45 12.01
C ARG A 267 29.53 22.36 13.53
N THR A 268 30.07 23.33 14.26
CA THR A 268 29.95 23.42 15.72
C THR A 268 28.51 23.66 16.15
N ILE A 269 27.82 24.63 15.54
CA ILE A 269 26.39 24.91 15.78
C ILE A 269 25.55 23.64 15.61
N LEU A 270 25.74 22.91 14.51
CA LEU A 270 25.01 21.67 14.24
C LEU A 270 25.34 20.57 15.27
N ARG A 271 26.59 20.47 15.72
CA ARG A 271 27.03 19.50 16.73
C ARG A 271 26.45 19.80 18.12
N GLU A 272 26.51 21.05 18.54
CA GLU A 272 25.91 21.52 19.80
C GLU A 272 24.41 21.24 19.79
N ARG A 273 23.72 21.62 18.70
CA ARG A 273 22.30 21.34 18.54
C ARG A 273 21.99 19.85 18.60
N LYS A 274 22.79 19.02 17.92
CA LYS A 274 22.65 17.55 18.00
C LYS A 274 22.79 17.06 19.43
N GLN A 275 23.75 17.58 20.19
CA GLN A 275 23.98 17.19 21.58
C GLN A 275 22.80 17.59 22.47
N GLU A 276 22.27 18.81 22.34
CA GLU A 276 21.04 19.25 23.04
C GLU A 276 19.86 18.29 22.78
N VAL A 277 19.66 17.91 21.52
CA VAL A 277 18.58 17.01 21.12
C VAL A 277 18.82 15.60 21.66
N VAL A 278 20.07 15.10 21.66
CA VAL A 278 20.45 13.83 22.29
C VAL A 278 20.14 13.85 23.78
N ASP A 279 20.51 14.92 24.48
CA ASP A 279 20.27 15.06 25.91
C ASP A 279 18.78 15.11 26.23
N PHE A 280 17.99 15.79 25.40
CA PHE A 280 16.53 15.74 25.52
C PHE A 280 15.95 14.34 25.28
N VAL A 281 16.40 13.61 24.25
CA VAL A 281 15.82 12.30 23.89
C VAL A 281 16.27 11.19 24.84
N ILE A 282 17.52 11.23 25.34
CA ILE A 282 18.11 10.17 26.17
C ILE A 282 18.00 10.45 27.67
N HIS A 283 18.21 11.70 28.09
CA HIS A 283 18.41 12.05 29.50
C HIS A 283 17.17 12.66 30.17
N ASP A 284 16.15 13.10 29.43
CA ASP A 284 14.92 13.64 30.04
C ASP A 284 14.05 12.51 30.65
N PRO A 285 13.83 12.51 31.99
CA PRO A 285 13.06 11.47 32.66
C PRO A 285 11.57 11.47 32.28
N THR A 286 11.05 12.54 31.67
CA THR A 286 9.65 12.61 31.20
C THR A 286 9.40 11.86 29.89
N VAL A 287 10.48 11.40 29.23
CA VAL A 287 10.44 10.70 27.93
C VAL A 287 11.05 9.29 27.99
N ARG A 288 11.54 8.85 29.15
CA ARG A 288 12.19 7.55 29.36
C ARG A 288 11.18 6.46 29.81
N GLY A 289 11.14 5.33 29.10
CA GLY A 289 10.38 4.12 29.47
C GLY A 289 9.21 3.75 28.52
N LEU A 290 8.58 2.59 28.75
CA LEU A 290 7.45 2.09 27.93
C LEU A 290 6.20 3.00 27.94
N PHE A 291 6.16 4.01 28.82
CA PHE A 291 4.99 4.86 29.07
C PHE A 291 5.31 6.36 28.97
N VAL A 292 5.81 6.83 27.81
CA VAL A 292 5.82 8.27 27.50
C VAL A 292 4.39 8.80 27.57
N ARG A 293 4.14 9.78 28.46
CA ARG A 293 2.81 10.38 28.62
C ARG A 293 2.29 10.87 27.26
N PRO A 294 1.00 10.64 26.90
CA PRO A 294 0.44 11.02 25.60
C PRO A 294 0.73 12.48 25.20
N LYS A 295 0.74 13.40 26.18
CA LYS A 295 1.03 14.83 25.98
C LYS A 295 2.45 15.14 25.49
N HIS A 296 3.45 14.34 25.83
CA HIS A 296 4.85 14.58 25.44
C HIS A 296 5.26 13.86 24.14
N LYS A 297 4.48 12.85 23.71
CA LYS A 297 4.75 12.09 22.47
C LYS A 297 5.02 12.96 21.23
N PRO A 298 4.26 14.05 20.96
CA PRO A 298 4.54 14.90 19.79
C PRO A 298 5.90 15.60 19.87
N LYS A 299 6.29 16.09 21.05
CA LYS A 299 7.57 16.78 21.26
C LYS A 299 8.74 15.82 21.09
N VAL A 300 8.64 14.61 21.67
CA VAL A 300 9.64 13.55 21.52
C VAL A 300 9.82 13.17 20.05
N LYS A 301 8.72 12.92 19.33
CA LYS A 301 8.76 12.55 17.90
C LYS A 301 9.36 13.64 17.02
N LYS A 302 9.20 14.92 17.38
CA LYS A 302 9.87 16.03 16.69
C LYS A 302 11.39 15.98 16.93
N MET A 303 11.80 15.84 18.18
CA MET A 303 13.23 15.80 18.56
C MET A 303 13.94 14.57 17.98
N GLU A 304 13.30 13.39 17.98
CA GLU A 304 13.81 12.20 17.29
C GLU A 304 14.02 12.45 15.79
N ALA A 305 13.10 13.18 15.15
CA ALA A 305 13.18 13.48 13.74
C ALA A 305 14.26 14.53 13.40
N GLU A 306 14.46 15.53 14.26
CA GLU A 306 15.59 16.45 14.16
C GLU A 306 16.92 15.71 14.35
N LEU A 307 17.01 14.82 15.35
CA LEU A 307 18.19 14.01 15.59
C LEU A 307 18.57 13.15 14.38
N GLU A 308 17.59 12.58 13.69
CA GLU A 308 17.78 11.82 12.45
C GLU A 308 18.44 12.68 11.36
N ILE A 309 17.92 13.89 11.13
CA ILE A 309 18.46 14.84 10.14
C ILE A 309 19.88 15.27 10.52
N LEU A 310 20.08 15.67 11.79
CA LEU A 310 21.39 16.11 12.28
C LEU A 310 22.44 14.98 12.23
N LYS A 311 22.06 13.74 12.54
CA LYS A 311 22.95 12.58 12.39
C LYS A 311 23.35 12.36 10.93
N GLN A 312 22.38 12.43 10.01
CA GLN A 312 22.63 12.24 8.58
C GLN A 312 23.55 13.33 8.01
N ILE A 313 23.36 14.60 8.41
CA ILE A 313 24.18 15.72 7.92
C ILE A 313 25.58 15.70 8.55
N LEU A 314 25.69 15.37 9.84
CA LEU A 314 26.97 15.31 10.54
C LEU A 314 27.72 13.98 10.36
N GLU A 315 27.16 13.04 9.60
CA GLU A 315 27.86 11.81 9.22
C GLU A 315 29.09 12.11 8.36
N LYS A 316 30.06 11.20 8.42
CA LYS A 316 31.46 11.41 7.98
C LYS A 316 31.61 11.82 6.50
N ASN A 317 30.57 11.64 5.69
CA ASN A 317 30.58 11.92 4.25
C ASN A 317 29.89 13.23 3.83
N MET A 318 29.10 13.85 4.72
CA MET A 318 28.30 15.04 4.40
C MET A 318 28.93 16.34 4.95
N PHE A 319 29.47 16.29 6.18
CA PHE A 319 30.22 17.41 6.80
C PHE A 319 31.56 16.91 7.38
N PRO A 320 32.53 16.51 6.53
CA PRO A 320 33.81 15.98 6.98
C PRO A 320 34.67 17.02 7.71
N THR A 321 35.71 16.56 8.41
CA THR A 321 36.83 17.42 8.79
C THR A 321 37.60 17.79 7.51
N VAL A 322 37.82 19.08 7.33
CA VAL A 322 38.40 19.68 6.13
C VAL A 322 39.90 19.91 6.37
N ASN A 323 40.73 19.67 5.35
CA ASN A 323 42.16 20.04 5.34
C ASN A 323 42.41 21.11 4.27
N SER A 324 43.66 21.61 4.16
CA SER A 324 44.03 22.67 3.21
C SER A 324 43.77 22.37 1.72
N ALA A 325 43.54 21.10 1.35
CA ALA A 325 43.25 20.69 -0.03
C ALA A 325 41.75 20.47 -0.31
N THR A 326 40.88 20.68 0.68
CA THR A 326 39.47 20.34 0.59
C THR A 326 38.67 21.49 -0.02
N ALA A 327 37.87 21.21 -1.05
CA ALA A 327 36.93 22.17 -1.62
C ALA A 327 35.69 22.33 -0.71
N ILE A 328 35.76 23.26 0.24
CA ILE A 328 34.68 23.52 1.22
C ILE A 328 33.37 23.89 0.51
N ASP A 329 33.46 24.70 -0.55
CA ASP A 329 32.30 25.17 -1.30
C ASP A 329 31.55 24.00 -1.96
N GLU A 330 32.27 23.00 -2.48
CA GLU A 330 31.64 21.79 -3.03
C GLU A 330 30.89 20.98 -1.96
N ILE A 331 31.45 20.87 -0.75
CA ILE A 331 30.78 20.19 0.36
C ILE A 331 29.51 20.93 0.76
N VAL A 332 29.59 22.25 0.90
CA VAL A 332 28.44 23.10 1.25
C VAL A 332 27.35 23.01 0.17
N GLU A 333 27.73 23.03 -1.11
CA GLU A 333 26.79 22.90 -2.23
C GLU A 333 26.12 21.52 -2.24
N LEU A 334 26.89 20.45 -2.04
CA LEU A 334 26.35 19.08 -1.98
C LEU A 334 25.32 18.92 -0.86
N VAL A 335 25.60 19.45 0.33
CA VAL A 335 24.64 19.35 1.44
C VAL A 335 23.41 20.23 1.17
N TYR A 336 23.61 21.41 0.60
CA TYR A 336 22.51 22.29 0.21
C TYR A 336 21.55 21.61 -0.77
N GLU A 337 22.08 21.05 -1.87
CA GLU A 337 21.31 20.33 -2.89
C GLU A 337 20.57 19.12 -2.31
N GLN A 338 21.23 18.34 -1.45
CA GLN A 338 20.59 17.20 -0.80
C GLN A 338 19.45 17.61 0.13
N ASN A 339 19.63 18.67 0.91
CA ASN A 339 18.59 19.21 1.77
C ASN A 339 17.41 19.74 0.95
N GLN A 340 17.66 20.40 -0.20
CA GLN A 340 16.62 20.85 -1.13
C GLN A 340 15.85 19.67 -1.72
N LYS A 341 16.57 18.63 -2.19
CA LYS A 341 15.95 17.41 -2.71
C LYS A 341 15.05 16.74 -1.67
N LYS A 342 15.54 16.57 -0.44
CA LYS A 342 14.77 15.96 0.65
C LYS A 342 13.57 16.81 1.08
N THR A 343 13.71 18.13 1.05
CA THR A 343 12.61 19.09 1.27
C THR A 343 11.54 18.95 0.19
N ALA A 344 11.92 18.81 -1.08
CA ALA A 344 11.00 18.57 -2.18
C ALA A 344 10.26 17.22 -2.03
N GLU A 345 10.96 16.14 -1.69
CA GLU A 345 10.37 14.83 -1.42
C GLU A 345 9.35 14.88 -0.25
N LEU A 346 9.69 15.57 0.84
CA LEU A 346 8.79 15.76 1.98
C LEU A 346 7.55 16.60 1.60
N ASN A 347 7.71 17.65 0.79
CA ASN A 347 6.59 18.45 0.29
C ASN A 347 5.65 17.62 -0.59
N ASP A 348 6.20 16.76 -1.45
CA ASP A 348 5.44 15.84 -2.29
C ASP A 348 4.63 14.85 -1.43
N GLU A 349 5.20 14.26 -0.38
CA GLU A 349 4.48 13.34 0.50
C GLU A 349 3.44 14.07 1.37
N LEU A 350 3.77 15.26 1.89
CA LEU A 350 2.86 16.09 2.67
C LEU A 350 1.65 16.57 1.86
N SER A 351 1.87 16.99 0.61
CA SER A 351 0.78 17.43 -0.26
C SER A 351 -0.21 16.30 -0.52
N ARG A 352 0.28 15.09 -0.80
CA ARG A 352 -0.58 13.89 -0.94
C ARG A 352 -1.40 13.63 0.31
N MET A 353 -0.76 13.59 1.48
CA MET A 353 -1.49 13.36 2.72
C MET A 353 -2.56 14.44 2.96
N LYS A 354 -2.29 15.72 2.68
CA LYS A 354 -3.30 16.79 2.86
C LYS A 354 -4.50 16.65 1.92
N THR A 355 -4.27 16.40 0.63
CA THR A 355 -5.35 16.36 -0.35
C THR A 355 -6.26 15.14 -0.21
N TYR A 356 -5.82 14.11 0.52
CA TYR A 356 -6.66 12.99 0.95
C TYR A 356 -7.66 13.36 2.06
N TYR A 357 -7.37 14.38 2.87
CA TYR A 357 -8.17 14.69 4.07
C TYR A 357 -9.20 15.81 3.89
N GLU A 358 -8.95 16.74 2.96
CA GLU A 358 -9.75 17.96 2.78
C GLU A 358 -11.11 17.75 2.05
N SER A 359 -11.54 16.51 1.79
CA SER A 359 -12.83 16.31 1.12
C SER A 359 -14.02 16.73 2.01
N SER A 360 -15.04 17.33 1.38
CA SER A 360 -16.24 17.79 2.07
C SER A 360 -16.96 16.65 2.79
N LEU A 361 -17.61 16.94 3.91
CA LEU A 361 -18.40 15.95 4.65
C LEU A 361 -19.44 15.27 3.75
N THR A 362 -20.08 16.04 2.86
CA THR A 362 -21.05 15.55 1.89
C THR A 362 -20.43 14.51 0.95
N THR A 363 -19.22 14.74 0.46
CA THR A 363 -18.49 13.77 -0.38
C THR A 363 -18.20 12.49 0.40
N LYS A 364 -17.75 12.60 1.65
CA LYS A 364 -17.46 11.45 2.52
C LYS A 364 -18.70 10.60 2.78
N ILE A 365 -19.85 11.25 3.04
CA ILE A 365 -21.13 10.55 3.28
C ILE A 365 -21.63 9.86 2.00
N ARG A 366 -21.60 10.54 0.85
CA ARG A 366 -21.99 9.93 -0.43
C ARG A 366 -21.13 8.71 -0.77
N ALA A 367 -19.82 8.82 -0.60
CA ALA A 367 -18.89 7.72 -0.79
C ALA A 367 -19.21 6.52 0.11
N LEU A 368 -19.50 6.77 1.40
CA LEU A 368 -19.90 5.72 2.35
C LEU A 368 -21.19 5.03 1.91
N ILE A 369 -22.22 5.80 1.54
CA ILE A 369 -23.51 5.26 1.11
C ILE A 369 -23.33 4.37 -0.13
N LEU A 370 -22.59 4.85 -1.14
CA LEU A 370 -22.33 4.08 -2.36
C LEU A 370 -21.57 2.78 -2.09
N TYR A 371 -20.58 2.84 -1.19
CA TYR A 371 -19.80 1.67 -0.79
C TYR A 371 -20.66 0.64 -0.04
N VAL A 372 -21.43 1.07 0.96
CA VAL A 372 -22.31 0.18 1.74
C VAL A 372 -23.41 -0.39 0.86
N ALA A 373 -24.05 0.42 0.02
CA ALA A 373 -25.10 -0.03 -0.89
C ALA A 373 -24.57 -1.10 -1.86
N LEU A 374 -23.38 -0.90 -2.42
CA LEU A 374 -22.74 -1.87 -3.30
C LEU A 374 -22.44 -3.19 -2.56
N ALA A 375 -21.86 -3.11 -1.36
CA ALA A 375 -21.56 -4.29 -0.56
C ALA A 375 -22.82 -5.09 -0.19
N VAL A 376 -23.89 -4.39 0.24
CA VAL A 376 -25.18 -5.03 0.57
C VAL A 376 -25.78 -5.70 -0.67
N LEU A 377 -25.80 -5.01 -1.81
CA LEU A 377 -26.35 -5.58 -3.04
C LEU A 377 -25.58 -6.84 -3.48
N LEU A 378 -24.25 -6.82 -3.42
CA LEU A 378 -23.43 -7.99 -3.73
C LEU A 378 -23.64 -9.13 -2.73
N ALA A 379 -23.81 -8.83 -1.44
CA ALA A 379 -24.11 -9.84 -0.43
C ALA A 379 -25.48 -10.52 -0.68
N VAL A 380 -26.50 -9.74 -1.04
CA VAL A 380 -27.81 -10.29 -1.43
C VAL A 380 -27.69 -11.20 -2.66
N ILE A 381 -26.96 -10.76 -3.69
CA ILE A 381 -26.71 -11.57 -4.89
C ILE A 381 -25.96 -12.86 -4.54
N LEU A 382 -24.97 -12.80 -3.64
CA LEU A 382 -24.22 -13.97 -3.19
C LEU A 382 -25.12 -15.00 -2.53
N VAL A 383 -25.95 -14.57 -1.56
CA VAL A 383 -26.90 -15.45 -0.87
C VAL A 383 -27.88 -16.07 -1.85
N PHE A 384 -28.47 -15.26 -2.74
CA PHE A 384 -29.38 -15.75 -3.77
C PHE A 384 -28.73 -16.78 -4.71
N ALA A 385 -27.47 -16.55 -5.10
CA ALA A 385 -26.72 -17.48 -5.94
C ALA A 385 -26.42 -18.79 -5.21
N MET A 386 -26.09 -18.73 -3.91
CA MET A 386 -25.86 -19.91 -3.06
C MET A 386 -27.14 -20.75 -2.94
N GLU A 387 -28.29 -20.12 -2.67
CA GLU A 387 -29.58 -20.83 -2.57
C GLU A 387 -29.91 -21.60 -3.86
N ILE A 388 -29.65 -21.01 -5.04
CA ILE A 388 -29.84 -21.69 -6.32
C ILE A 388 -28.92 -22.91 -6.46
N LEU A 389 -27.65 -22.76 -6.09
CA LEU A 389 -26.67 -23.82 -6.22
C LEU A 389 -26.98 -24.97 -5.26
N ASP A 390 -27.28 -24.67 -4.01
CA ASP A 390 -27.69 -25.66 -3.00
C ASP A 390 -28.94 -26.42 -3.47
N ALA A 391 -29.96 -25.71 -3.98
CA ALA A 391 -31.15 -26.33 -4.54
C ALA A 391 -30.84 -27.24 -5.75
N SER A 392 -29.88 -26.85 -6.58
CA SER A 392 -29.47 -27.65 -7.74
C SER A 392 -28.68 -28.90 -7.35
N ASP A 393 -27.83 -28.81 -6.33
CA ASP A 393 -27.03 -29.94 -5.83
C ASP A 393 -27.95 -30.99 -5.17
N LEU A 394 -28.99 -30.53 -4.47
CA LEU A 394 -30.06 -31.38 -3.93
C LEU A 394 -30.87 -32.11 -5.01
N MET A 395 -31.02 -31.53 -6.20
CA MET A 395 -31.67 -32.22 -7.32
C MET A 395 -30.75 -33.25 -8.00
N VAL A 396 -29.43 -33.11 -7.87
CA VAL A 396 -28.43 -34.02 -8.45
C VAL A 396 -28.04 -35.15 -7.48
N ASN A 397 -28.06 -34.90 -6.17
CA ASN A 397 -27.69 -35.86 -5.12
C ASN A 397 -28.71 -35.86 -3.95
N PRO A 398 -29.89 -36.48 -4.12
CA PRO A 398 -30.97 -36.42 -3.13
C PRO A 398 -30.71 -37.20 -1.82
N THR A 399 -29.65 -38.01 -1.73
CA THR A 399 -29.35 -38.88 -0.57
C THR A 399 -28.66 -38.16 0.60
N SER A 400 -28.32 -36.87 0.48
CA SER A 400 -27.61 -36.12 1.53
C SER A 400 -28.48 -35.75 2.75
N PHE A 401 -29.78 -36.05 2.72
CA PHE A 401 -30.72 -35.78 3.83
C PHE A 401 -31.08 -37.01 4.67
N GLU A 402 -30.66 -38.23 4.30
CA GLU A 402 -31.00 -39.45 5.04
C GLU A 402 -30.01 -39.81 6.17
N GLU A 403 -28.96 -38.99 6.42
CA GLU A 403 -27.93 -39.27 7.45
C GLU A 403 -27.84 -38.25 8.60
N ASN A 404 -28.92 -37.53 8.93
CA ASN A 404 -28.98 -36.74 10.19
C ASN A 404 -30.02 -37.28 11.17
#